data_AF-A0A1I4QPL8-F1
#
_entry.id   AF-A0A1I4QPL8-F1
#
_cell.length_a   1.000
_cell.length_b   1.000
_cell.length_c   1.000
_cell.angle_alpha   90.00
_cell.angle_beta   90.00
_cell.angle_gamma   90.00
#
_symmetry.space_group_name_H-M   'P 1'
#
loop_
_entity.id
_entity.type
_entity.pdbx_description
1 polymer ?
#
loop_
_entity_poly.entity_id
_entity_poly.type
_entity_poly.pdbx_seq_one_letter_code
_entity_poly.pdbx_strand_id
1 'polypeptide(L)'
;MKPTEVKEILSNIISTISDEPSDFLQNPSKDFTRNRKLSFETIIKMMIGMGGNSLCKEIYDWFNYAEDTASVSAFVQQRQKISSKAMEYIFREMAKQCDEQILFKGYRLLAVDRSDIRLPKNKND
;
A
#
# COMPACT_ATOMS: atom_id res chain seq x y z
N MET A 1 -13.43 -14.92 -6.44
CA MET A 1 -12.06 -15.12 -5.88
C MET A 1 -12.10 -15.22 -4.34
N LYS A 2 -11.29 -16.11 -3.74
CA LYS A 2 -11.14 -16.25 -2.26
C LYS A 2 -10.18 -15.18 -1.70
N PRO A 3 -10.33 -14.73 -0.44
CA PRO A 3 -9.42 -13.76 0.16
C PRO A 3 -7.94 -14.19 0.16
N THR A 4 -7.66 -15.49 0.28
CA THR A 4 -6.30 -16.04 0.21
C THR A 4 -5.66 -15.83 -1.16
N GLU A 5 -6.42 -16.03 -2.24
CA GLU A 5 -5.97 -15.85 -3.62
C GLU A 5 -5.63 -14.36 -3.88
N VAL A 6 -6.47 -13.44 -3.40
CA VAL A 6 -6.21 -11.99 -3.50
C VAL A 6 -4.91 -11.61 -2.78
N LYS A 7 -4.68 -12.18 -1.59
CA LYS A 7 -3.47 -11.93 -0.80
C LYS A 7 -2.22 -12.48 -1.47
N GLU A 8 -2.31 -13.65 -2.09
CA GLU A 8 -1.22 -14.24 -2.87
C GLU A 8 -0.88 -13.39 -4.08
N ILE A 9 -1.89 -12.94 -4.84
CA ILE A 9 -1.71 -12.01 -5.97
C ILE A 9 -0.97 -10.75 -5.51
N LEU A 10 -1.44 -10.09 -4.45
CA LEU A 10 -0.79 -8.89 -3.90
C LEU A 10 0.67 -9.18 -3.49
N SER A 11 0.89 -10.30 -2.79
CA SER A 11 2.23 -10.66 -2.31
C SER A 11 3.19 -10.91 -3.47
N ASN A 12 2.73 -11.58 -4.53
CA ASN A 12 3.50 -11.84 -5.75
C ASN A 12 3.84 -10.54 -6.48
N ILE A 13 2.86 -9.65 -6.69
CA ILE A 13 3.08 -8.35 -7.33
C ILE A 13 4.14 -7.55 -6.56
N ILE A 14 3.99 -7.45 -5.23
CA ILE A 14 4.95 -6.74 -4.38
C ILE A 14 6.35 -7.36 -4.50
N SER A 15 6.47 -8.70 -4.48
CA SER A 15 7.75 -9.38 -4.64
C SER A 15 8.40 -9.02 -5.98
N THR A 16 7.65 -9.11 -7.08
CA THR A 16 8.15 -8.80 -8.42
C THR A 16 8.73 -7.38 -8.53
N ILE A 17 8.02 -6.37 -8.01
CA ILE A 17 8.52 -4.99 -8.04
C ILE A 17 9.62 -4.72 -7.00
N SER A 18 9.78 -5.59 -6.00
CA SER A 18 10.84 -5.48 -5.00
C SER A 18 12.15 -6.08 -5.50
N ASP A 19 12.09 -7.08 -6.39
CA ASP A 19 13.26 -7.69 -7.02
C ASP A 19 13.97 -6.72 -7.97
N GLU A 20 13.21 -5.91 -8.72
CA GLU A 20 13.74 -4.84 -9.59
C GLU A 20 12.96 -3.53 -9.37
N PRO A 21 13.30 -2.75 -8.32
CA PRO A 21 12.53 -1.58 -7.94
C PRO A 21 12.84 -0.34 -8.77
N SER A 22 13.83 -0.39 -9.67
CA SER A 22 14.41 0.79 -10.33
C SER A 22 13.38 1.73 -10.96
N ASP A 23 12.35 1.21 -11.62
CA ASP A 23 11.29 2.03 -12.26
C ASP A 23 10.35 2.72 -11.26
N PHE A 24 10.41 2.32 -9.99
CA PHE A 24 9.53 2.72 -8.92
C PHE A 24 10.22 3.63 -7.88
N LEU A 25 11.48 4.02 -8.12
CA LEU A 25 12.25 4.88 -7.22
C LEU A 25 12.40 6.31 -7.76
N GLN A 26 12.58 7.26 -6.84
CA GLN A 26 12.92 8.63 -7.20
C GLN A 26 14.37 8.73 -7.72
N ASN A 27 15.31 8.03 -7.08
CA ASN A 27 16.72 7.97 -7.50
C ASN A 27 17.19 6.50 -7.58
N PRO A 28 17.00 5.81 -8.71
CA PRO A 28 17.29 4.37 -8.82
C PRO A 28 18.75 3.99 -8.54
N SER A 29 19.69 4.90 -8.80
CA SER A 29 21.12 4.67 -8.55
C SER A 29 21.55 4.75 -7.08
N LYS A 30 20.67 5.22 -6.18
CA LYS A 30 21.01 5.49 -4.76
C LYS A 30 20.00 4.90 -3.79
N ASP A 31 18.72 5.02 -4.10
CA ASP A 31 17.64 4.63 -3.21
C ASP A 31 17.55 3.10 -3.11
N PHE A 32 17.28 2.60 -1.91
CA PHE A 32 17.16 1.17 -1.57
C PHE A 32 18.31 0.22 -2.00
N THR A 33 19.45 0.75 -2.43
CA THR A 33 20.66 -0.04 -2.76
C THR A 33 21.30 -0.80 -1.59
N ARG A 34 20.94 -0.45 -0.35
CA ARG A 34 21.45 -1.09 0.87
C ARG A 34 20.33 -1.85 1.57
N ASN A 35 20.66 -3.03 2.09
CA ASN A 35 19.77 -3.76 2.99
C ASN A 35 19.54 -2.95 4.27
N ARG A 36 18.27 -2.61 4.55
CA ARG A 36 17.83 -1.84 5.71
C ARG A 36 16.55 -2.47 6.26
N LYS A 37 16.29 -2.26 7.56
CA LYS A 37 15.04 -2.67 8.23
C LYS A 37 13.78 -2.19 7.49
N LEU A 38 13.82 -0.97 6.97
CA LEU A 38 12.79 -0.39 6.10
C LEU A 38 13.23 -0.55 4.63
N SER A 39 13.13 -1.76 4.12
CA SER A 39 13.34 -2.06 2.69
C SER A 39 12.19 -1.51 1.84
N PHE A 40 12.37 -1.51 0.51
CA PHE A 40 11.31 -1.12 -0.42
C PHE A 40 10.04 -1.93 -0.20
N GLU A 41 10.19 -3.26 -0.14
CA GLU A 41 9.11 -4.21 0.13
C GLU A 41 8.40 -3.91 1.45
N THR A 42 9.16 -3.70 2.54
CA THR A 42 8.60 -3.38 3.86
C THR A 42 7.77 -2.12 3.81
N ILE A 43 8.26 -1.04 3.18
CA ILE A 43 7.53 0.23 3.09
C ILE A 43 6.24 0.06 2.28
N ILE A 44 6.27 -0.66 1.15
CA ILE A 44 5.08 -0.92 0.34
C ILE A 44 4.03 -1.70 1.14
N LYS A 45 4.43 -2.79 1.80
CA LYS A 45 3.52 -3.60 2.62
C LYS A 45 2.93 -2.78 3.77
N MET A 46 3.75 -1.97 4.45
CA MET A 46 3.28 -1.06 5.50
C MET A 46 2.26 -0.05 4.96
N MET A 47 2.53 0.61 3.83
CA MET A 47 1.62 1.60 3.25
C MET A 47 0.26 1.01 2.88
N ILE A 48 0.21 -0.25 2.42
CA ILE A 48 -1.04 -0.95 2.07
C ILE A 48 -1.76 -1.47 3.32
N GLY A 49 -1.01 -1.91 4.34
CA GLY A 49 -1.55 -2.53 5.55
C GLY A 49 -2.01 -1.56 6.65
N MET A 50 -1.67 -0.27 6.56
CA MET A 50 -2.01 0.72 7.59
C MET A 50 -3.54 0.87 7.76
N GLY A 51 -4.00 0.72 9.00
CA GLY A 51 -5.42 0.65 9.35
C GLY A 51 -6.09 1.99 9.72
N GLY A 52 -5.42 3.11 9.47
CA GLY A 52 -5.96 4.45 9.76
C GLY A 52 -5.69 4.99 11.18
N ASN A 53 -4.78 4.36 11.94
CA ASN A 53 -4.31 4.94 13.20
C ASN A 53 -3.25 6.03 12.96
N SER A 54 -2.72 6.60 14.05
CA SER A 54 -1.54 7.46 13.96
C SER A 54 -0.35 6.67 13.38
N LEU A 55 0.46 7.33 12.55
CA LEU A 55 1.64 6.71 11.93
C LEU A 55 2.60 6.11 12.96
N CYS A 56 2.72 6.75 14.13
CA CYS A 56 3.50 6.23 15.24
C CYS A 56 2.99 4.85 15.67
N LYS A 57 1.70 4.74 15.97
CA LYS A 57 1.09 3.47 16.41
C LYS A 57 1.24 2.38 15.34
N GLU A 58 0.94 2.69 14.08
CA GLU A 58 1.07 1.72 12.97
C GLU A 58 2.50 1.16 12.85
N ILE A 59 3.52 2.00 13.04
CA ILE A 59 4.93 1.55 13.01
C ILE A 59 5.26 0.67 14.22
N TYR A 60 4.80 1.03 15.42
CA TYR A 60 5.00 0.21 16.62
C TYR A 60 4.31 -1.15 16.52
N ASP A 61 3.06 -1.17 16.04
CA ASP A 61 2.30 -2.39 15.83
C ASP A 61 3.00 -3.29 14.80
N TRP A 62 3.49 -2.72 13.69
CA TRP A 62 4.24 -3.45 12.66
C TRP A 62 5.48 -4.16 13.20
N PHE A 63 6.25 -3.49 14.07
CA PHE A 63 7.46 -4.04 14.67
C PHE A 63 7.21 -4.75 16.01
N ASN A 64 5.95 -5.01 16.36
CA ASN A 64 5.55 -5.65 17.62
C ASN A 64 6.23 -5.01 18.86
N TYR A 65 6.32 -3.67 18.85
CA TYR A 65 6.94 -2.88 19.92
C TYR A 65 8.38 -3.27 20.28
N ALA A 66 9.14 -3.84 19.33
CA ALA A 66 10.54 -4.20 19.54
C ALA A 66 11.39 -2.96 19.88
N GLU A 67 12.44 -3.13 20.70
CA GLU A 67 13.33 -2.02 21.12
C GLU A 67 13.98 -1.30 19.93
N ASP A 68 14.23 -2.03 18.85
CA ASP A 68 14.86 -1.52 17.63
C ASP A 68 13.83 -0.97 16.61
N THR A 69 12.58 -0.72 17.02
CA THR A 69 11.49 -0.18 16.18
C THR A 69 11.95 1.07 15.41
N ALA A 70 11.62 1.13 14.12
CA ALA A 70 11.99 2.28 13.30
C ALA A 70 11.26 3.55 13.75
N SER A 71 11.92 4.70 13.64
CA SER A 71 11.26 5.97 13.94
C SER A 71 10.27 6.38 12.83
N VAL A 72 9.29 7.21 13.19
CA VAL A 72 8.36 7.84 12.25
C VAL A 72 9.11 8.60 11.14
N SER A 73 10.16 9.35 11.50
CA SER A 73 10.96 10.10 10.54
C SER A 73 11.70 9.19 9.57
N ALA A 74 12.25 8.06 10.05
CA ALA A 74 12.91 7.08 9.20
C ALA A 74 11.92 6.49 8.17
N PHE A 75 10.70 6.17 8.60
CA PHE A 75 9.63 5.72 7.69
C PHE A 75 9.32 6.77 6.62
N VAL A 76 9.05 8.02 7.02
CA VAL A 76 8.71 9.10 6.08
C VAL A 76 9.83 9.32 5.05
N GLN A 77 11.10 9.30 5.50
CA GLN A 77 12.25 9.44 4.61
C GLN A 77 12.41 8.28 3.63
N GLN A 78 12.13 7.03 4.03
CA GLN A 78 12.16 5.91 3.07
C GLN A 78 10.97 5.96 2.11
N ARG A 79 9.77 6.29 2.58
CA ARG A 79 8.58 6.46 1.74
C ARG A 79 8.81 7.52 0.65
N GLN A 80 9.46 8.64 0.96
CA GLN A 80 9.73 9.71 0.00
C GLN A 80 10.59 9.26 -1.20
N LYS A 81 11.34 8.16 -1.07
CA LYS A 81 12.17 7.61 -2.15
C LYS A 81 11.38 6.77 -3.14
N ILE A 82 10.14 6.41 -2.81
CA ILE A 82 9.26 5.62 -3.66
C ILE A 82 8.44 6.57 -4.53
N SER A 83 8.39 6.27 -5.83
CA SER A 83 7.55 6.97 -6.80
C SER A 83 6.09 6.57 -6.64
N SER A 84 5.17 7.50 -6.89
CA SER A 84 3.73 7.21 -6.94
C SER A 84 3.38 6.12 -7.96
N LYS A 85 4.23 5.94 -8.99
CA LYS A 85 4.13 4.86 -9.98
C LYS A 85 4.07 3.47 -9.33
N ALA A 86 4.71 3.27 -8.18
CA ALA A 86 4.69 1.98 -7.48
C ALA A 86 3.26 1.59 -7.08
N MET A 87 2.55 2.50 -6.42
CA MET A 87 1.17 2.25 -5.97
C MET A 87 0.19 2.16 -7.14
N GLU A 88 0.39 2.99 -8.18
CA GLU A 88 -0.39 2.90 -9.40
C GLU A 88 -0.23 1.53 -10.08
N TYR A 89 1.01 1.06 -10.21
CA TYR A 89 1.32 -0.23 -10.82
C TYR A 89 0.70 -1.39 -10.03
N ILE A 90 0.89 -1.41 -8.70
CA ILE A 90 0.30 -2.44 -7.83
C ILE A 90 -1.22 -2.45 -8.00
N PHE A 91 -1.87 -1.29 -7.95
CA PHE A 91 -3.32 -1.19 -8.11
C PHE A 91 -3.79 -1.72 -9.47
N ARG A 92 -3.12 -1.33 -10.56
CA ARG A 92 -3.46 -1.77 -11.92
C ARG A 92 -3.28 -3.28 -12.09
N GLU A 93 -2.17 -3.83 -11.64
CA GLU A 93 -1.90 -5.26 -11.75
C GLU A 93 -2.85 -6.08 -10.87
N MET A 94 -3.16 -5.61 -9.65
CA MET A 94 -4.20 -6.23 -8.84
C MET A 94 -5.56 -6.18 -9.53
N ALA A 95 -5.97 -5.02 -10.04
CA ALA A 95 -7.28 -4.85 -10.69
C ALA A 95 -7.41 -5.71 -11.95
N LYS A 96 -6.30 -5.97 -12.64
CA LYS A 96 -6.21 -6.84 -13.83
C LYS A 96 -6.26 -8.32 -13.46
N GLN A 97 -5.51 -8.76 -12.45
CA GLN A 97 -5.46 -10.17 -12.03
C GLN A 97 -6.70 -10.60 -11.25
N CYS A 98 -7.35 -9.66 -10.56
CA CYS A 98 -8.61 -9.88 -9.83
C CYS A 98 -9.86 -9.65 -10.70
N ASP A 99 -9.71 -9.28 -11.99
CA ASP A 99 -10.87 -9.06 -12.87
C ASP A 99 -11.46 -10.38 -13.35
N GLU A 100 -12.67 -10.71 -12.89
CA GLU A 100 -13.46 -11.82 -13.42
C GLU A 100 -14.12 -11.46 -14.77
N GLN A 101 -13.91 -10.24 -15.29
CA GLN A 101 -14.47 -9.69 -16.54
C GLN A 101 -16.00 -9.72 -16.63
N ILE A 102 -16.68 -9.63 -15.49
CA ILE A 102 -18.15 -9.56 -15.46
C ILE A 102 -18.58 -8.15 -15.86
N LEU A 103 -18.90 -7.98 -17.15
CA LEU A 103 -19.39 -6.72 -17.70
C LEU A 103 -20.92 -6.67 -17.69
N PHE A 104 -21.48 -5.55 -17.25
CA PHE A 104 -22.90 -5.25 -17.42
C PHE A 104 -23.10 -4.47 -18.72
N LYS A 105 -23.69 -5.11 -19.74
CA LYS A 105 -23.93 -4.51 -21.06
C LYS A 105 -22.65 -3.91 -21.70
N GLY A 106 -21.51 -4.56 -21.51
CA GLY A 106 -20.21 -4.08 -22.01
C GLY A 106 -19.49 -3.06 -21.12
N TYR A 107 -20.07 -2.67 -19.98
CA TYR A 107 -19.46 -1.74 -19.02
C TYR A 107 -19.02 -2.46 -17.74
N ARG A 108 -17.89 -2.01 -17.18
CA ARG A 108 -17.44 -2.42 -15.85
C ARG A 108 -18.18 -1.59 -14.80
N LEU A 109 -19.00 -2.24 -13.98
CA LEU A 109 -19.67 -1.60 -12.86
C LEU A 109 -18.73 -1.56 -11.65
N LEU A 110 -18.44 -0.36 -11.17
CA LEU A 110 -17.72 -0.13 -9.93
C LEU A 110 -18.71 0.52 -8.95
N ALA A 111 -19.09 -0.22 -7.90
CA ALA A 111 -19.82 0.36 -6.79
C ALA A 111 -18.80 1.03 -5.87
N VAL A 112 -18.83 2.37 -5.81
CA VAL A 112 -18.07 3.14 -4.83
C VAL A 112 -19.01 3.40 -3.65
N ASP A 113 -19.02 2.50 -2.67
CA ASP A 113 -19.72 2.77 -1.41
C ASP A 113 -18.99 3.91 -0.68
N ARG A 114 -19.76 4.82 -0.12
CA ARG A 114 -19.26 6.11 0.35
C ARG A 114 -18.51 5.90 1.67
N SER A 115 -17.37 6.59 1.83
CA SER A 115 -16.77 6.80 3.14
C SER A 115 -17.78 7.44 4.09
N ASP A 116 -17.77 7.04 5.37
CA ASP A 116 -18.56 7.64 6.46
C ASP A 116 -18.27 9.15 6.58
N ILE A 117 -18.96 9.97 5.78
CA ILE A 117 -18.98 11.42 5.95
C ILE A 117 -19.97 11.69 7.08
N ARG A 118 -19.46 11.96 8.27
CA ARG A 118 -20.28 12.55 9.33
C ARG A 118 -20.73 13.93 8.87
N LEU A 119 -22.00 14.03 8.47
CA LEU A 119 -22.62 15.33 8.23
C LEU A 119 -22.74 16.08 9.57
N PRO A 120 -22.63 17.43 9.58
CA PRO A 120 -22.87 18.21 10.78
C PRO A 120 -24.26 17.90 11.33
N LYS A 121 -24.35 17.63 12.64
CA LYS A 121 -25.62 17.38 13.32
C LYS A 121 -26.49 18.63 13.22
N ASN A 122 -27.71 18.51 12.69
CA ASN A 122 -28.70 19.56 12.81
C ASN A 122 -29.00 19.78 14.30
N LYS A 123 -28.94 21.03 14.77
CA LYS A 123 -29.25 21.36 16.17
C LYS A 123 -30.76 21.35 16.46
N ASN A 124 -31.58 21.28 15.41
CA ASN A 124 -33.04 21.34 15.48
C ASN A 124 -33.72 19.99 15.16
N ASP A 125 -32.94 18.90 14.99
CA ASP A 125 -33.45 17.53 14.94
C ASP A 125 -33.47 16.89 16.34
#